data_AF-A0A5E8HBZ4-F1
#
_entry.id   AF-A0A5E8HBZ4-F1
#
_cell.length_a   1.000
_cell.length_b   1.000
_cell.length_c   1.000
_cell.angle_alpha   90.00
_cell.angle_beta   90.00
_cell.angle_gamma   90.00
#
_symmetry.space_group_name_H-M   'P 1'
#
loop_
_entity.id
_entity.type
_entity.pdbx_description
1 polymer ?
#
loop_
_entity_poly.entity_id
_entity_poly.type
_entity_poly.pdbx_seq_one_letter_code
_entity_poly.pdbx_strand_id
1 'polypeptide(L)' 'MFKLYQYDSCPYCYRVRQTIEKLGLTEGKDYILVEARNGTPGRDEVIRLGGISQVPFLVDGDMRMYESLDIISYLQNKFK' A
#
# COMPACT_ATOMS: atom_id res chain seq x y z
N MET A 1 -6.67 1.63 -10.43
CA MET A 1 -5.76 2.43 -9.59
C MET A 1 -5.92 1.96 -8.15
N PHE A 2 -4.86 1.51 -7.50
CA PHE A 2 -4.90 1.07 -6.08
C PHE A 2 -4.35 2.13 -5.14
N LYS A 3 -4.66 2.03 -3.85
CA LYS A 3 -4.06 2.87 -2.80
C LYS A 3 -3.10 2.04 -1.96
N LEU A 4 -1.93 2.61 -1.67
CA LEU A 4 -0.98 2.04 -0.72
C LEU A 4 -0.81 2.99 0.47
N TYR A 5 -1.30 2.56 1.62
CA TYR A 5 -1.13 3.28 2.87
C TYR A 5 0.25 2.96 3.45
N GLN A 6 1.04 4.01 3.67
CA GLN A 6 2.45 3.90 4.00
C GLN A 6 2.97 5.14 4.73
N TYR A 7 4.23 5.07 5.18
CA TYR A 7 5.04 6.23 5.53
C TYR A 7 6.51 5.94 5.22
N ASP A 8 7.30 6.99 4.98
CA ASP A 8 8.60 6.83 4.31
C ASP A 8 9.63 6.03 5.12
N SER A 9 9.60 6.11 6.44
CA SER A 9 10.52 5.37 7.33
C SER A 9 10.16 3.90 7.53
N CYS A 10 9.05 3.42 6.95
CA CYS A 10 8.61 2.02 7.05
C CYS A 10 9.43 1.11 6.13
N PRO A 11 10.26 0.18 6.66
CA PRO A 11 11.11 -0.69 5.83
C PRO A 11 10.31 -1.67 4.98
N TYR A 12 9.14 -2.11 5.46
CA TYR A 12 8.25 -3.01 4.70
C TYR A 12 7.57 -2.28 3.54
N CYS A 13 7.18 -1.02 3.76
CA CYS A 13 6.57 -0.17 2.75
C CYS A 13 7.58 0.19 1.66
N TYR A 14 8.84 0.44 2.03
CA TYR A 14 9.93 0.64 1.09
C TYR A 14 10.06 -0.53 0.10
N ARG A 15 10.00 -1.78 0.57
CA ARG A 15 10.07 -2.95 -0.32
C ARG A 15 8.89 -3.02 -1.30
N VAL A 16 7.68 -2.68 -0.86
CA VAL A 16 6.51 -2.60 -1.75
C VAL A 16 6.72 -1.51 -2.81
N ARG A 17 7.18 -0.31 -2.42
CA ARG A 17 7.48 0.78 -3.36
C ARG A 17 8.54 0.39 -4.39
N GLN A 18 9.59 -0.30 -3.98
CA GLN A 18 10.60 -0.84 -4.90
C GLN A 18 10.03 -1.84 -5.91
N THR A 19 9.07 -2.66 -5.50
CA THR A 19 8.36 -3.55 -6.44
C THR A 19 7.47 -2.77 -7.40
N ILE A 20 6.73 -1.77 -6.92
CA ILE A 20 5.91 -0.88 -7.75
C ILE A 20 6.76 -0.19 -8.84
N GLU A 21 7.93 0.34 -8.45
CA GLU A 21 8.89 0.95 -9.38
C GLU A 21 9.39 -0.05 -10.43
N LYS A 22 9.73 -1.28 -10.02
CA LYS A 22 10.18 -2.35 -10.94
C LYS A 22 9.09 -2.79 -11.92
N LEU A 23 7.81 -2.67 -11.53
CA LEU A 23 6.66 -2.94 -12.40
C LEU A 23 6.35 -1.77 -13.36
N GLY A 24 7.08 -0.65 -13.27
CA GLY A 24 6.89 0.51 -14.15
C GLY A 24 5.58 1.26 -13.91
N LEU A 25 4.97 1.11 -12.73
CA LEU A 25 3.71 1.76 -12.39
C LEU A 25 3.94 3.23 -12.05
N THR A 26 3.00 4.08 -12.45
CA THR A 26 3.08 5.54 -12.28
C THR A 26 2.10 6.02 -11.20
N GLU A 27 2.59 6.78 -10.22
CA GLU A 27 1.74 7.40 -9.21
C GLU A 27 0.75 8.41 -9.84
N GLY A 28 -0.49 8.45 -9.36
CA GLY A 28 -1.58 9.25 -9.90
C GLY A 28 -2.27 8.65 -11.13
N LYS A 29 -1.69 7.59 -11.71
CA LYS A 29 -2.30 6.81 -12.81
C LYS A 29 -2.65 5.39 -12.35
N ASP A 30 -1.65 4.66 -11.87
CA ASP A 30 -1.77 3.24 -11.53
C ASP A 30 -1.98 3.04 -10.02
N TYR A 31 -1.43 3.93 -9.19
CA TYR A 31 -1.58 3.91 -7.74
C TYR A 31 -1.53 5.30 -7.10
N ILE A 32 -1.89 5.39 -5.82
CA ILE A 32 -1.70 6.57 -4.97
C ILE A 32 -1.07 6.14 -3.65
N LEU A 33 -0.06 6.87 -3.16
CA LEU A 33 0.44 6.71 -1.79
C LEU A 33 -0.42 7.51 -0.81
N VAL A 34 -0.79 6.88 0.30
CA VAL A 34 -1.54 7.53 1.39
C VAL A 34 -0.71 7.54 2.65
N GLU A 35 -0.47 8.72 3.20
CA GLU A 35 0.30 8.90 4.44
C GLU A 35 -0.48 8.35 5.65
N ALA A 36 0.10 7.35 6.32
CA ALA A 36 -0.52 6.61 7.42
C ALA A 36 0.32 6.60 8.71
N ARG A 37 1.21 7.58 8.92
CA ARG A 37 1.87 7.82 10.22
C ARG A 37 0.86 8.15 11.33
N ASN A 38 1.34 8.16 12.57
CA ASN A 38 0.51 8.53 13.73
C ASN A 38 -0.13 9.91 13.56
N GLY A 39 -1.44 10.00 13.80
CA GLY A 39 -2.21 11.24 13.74
C GLY A 39 -2.65 11.69 12.35
N THR A 40 -2.48 10.87 11.30
CA THR A 40 -2.95 11.23 9.96
C THR A 40 -4.29 10.60 9.61
N PRO A 41 -5.10 11.24 8.75
CA PRO A 41 -6.36 10.65 8.28
C PRO A 41 -6.18 9.29 7.61
N GLY A 42 -5.04 9.06 6.96
CA GLY A 42 -4.72 7.76 6.35
C GLY A 42 -4.60 6.65 7.38
N ARG A 43 -4.08 6.92 8.58
CA ARG A 43 -4.02 5.94 9.65
C ARG A 43 -5.41 5.55 10.16
N ASP A 44 -6.29 6.54 10.33
CA ASP A 44 -7.68 6.29 10.75
C ASP A 44 -8.42 5.48 9.69
N GLU A 45 -8.16 5.74 8.41
CA GLU A 45 -8.70 4.95 7.31
C GLU A 45 -8.20 3.51 7.31
N VAL A 46 -6.91 3.26 7.56
CA VAL A 46 -6.35 1.91 7.70
C VAL A 46 -7.04 1.15 8.84
N ILE A 47 -7.23 1.79 10.01
CA ILE A 47 -7.94 1.18 11.14
C ILE A 47 -9.40 0.88 10.77
N ARG A 48 -10.10 1.82 10.12
CA ARG A 48 -11.49 1.65 9.69
C ARG A 48 -11.65 0.52 8.67
N LEU A 49 -10.72 0.39 7.73
CA LEU A 49 -10.84 -0.54 6.61
C LEU A 49 -10.30 -1.94 6.92
N GLY A 50 -9.24 -2.05 7.72
CA GLY A 50 -8.55 -3.32 8.00
C GLY A 50 -8.43 -3.67 9.49
N GLY A 51 -8.96 -2.85 10.39
CA GLY A 51 -9.11 -3.16 11.82
C GLY A 51 -7.91 -2.83 12.71
N ILE A 52 -6.71 -2.73 12.14
CA ILE A 52 -5.48 -2.38 12.87
C ILE A 52 -4.68 -1.34 12.09
N SER A 53 -3.83 -0.57 12.78
CA SER A 53 -3.06 0.52 12.17
C SER A 53 -1.76 0.07 11.49
N GLN A 54 -1.71 -1.16 10.97
CA GLN A 54 -0.50 -1.75 10.38
C GLN A 54 -0.26 -1.20 8.96
N VAL A 55 1.00 -1.04 8.58
CA VAL A 55 1.40 -0.72 7.20
C VAL A 55 2.57 -1.60 6.75
N PRO A 56 2.77 -1.84 5.44
CA PRO A 56 1.94 -1.38 4.32
C PRO A 56 0.55 -2.00 4.33
N PHE A 57 -0.45 -1.23 3.90
CA PHE A 57 -1.81 -1.71 3.68
C PHE A 57 -2.26 -1.31 2.27
N LEU A 58 -2.72 -2.27 1.49
CA LEU A 58 -3.15 -2.06 0.10
C LEU A 58 -4.67 -2.13 0.00
N VAL A 59 -5.25 -1.20 -0.76
CA VAL A 59 -6.67 -1.19 -1.12
C VAL A 59 -6.81 -1.12 -2.64
N ASP A 60 -7.48 -2.10 -3.23
CA ASP A 60 -7.71 -2.21 -4.67
C ASP A 60 -9.14 -2.71 -4.94
N GLY A 61 -10.07 -1.78 -5.14
CA GLY A 61 -11.51 -2.08 -5.13
C GLY A 61 -11.94 -2.59 -3.76
N ASP A 62 -12.60 -3.75 -3.72
CA ASP A 62 -13.01 -4.41 -2.47
C ASP A 62 -11.87 -5.18 -1.80
N MET A 63 -10.75 -5.37 -2.51
CA MET A 63 -9.60 -6.08 -1.97
C MET A 63 -8.82 -5.20 -0.98
N ARG A 64 -8.55 -5.76 0.19
CA ARG A 64 -7.81 -5.13 1.28
C ARG A 64 -6.81 -6.13 1.83
N MET A 65 -5.55 -5.74 1.96
CA MET A 65 -4.51 -6.66 2.42
C MET A 65 -3.40 -5.96 3.18
N TYR A 66 -2.89 -6.67 4.18
CA TYR A 66 -1.66 -6.36 4.89
C TYR A 66 -0.52 -7.23 4.34
N GLU A 67 0.59 -7.25 5.05
CA GLU A 67 1.78 -8.06 4.78
C GLU A 67 2.49 -7.70 3.47
N SER A 68 3.68 -7.11 3.61
CA SER A 68 4.42 -6.60 2.45
C SER A 68 4.73 -7.66 1.38
N LEU A 69 4.94 -8.92 1.77
CA LEU A 69 5.23 -10.01 0.82
C LEU A 69 3.98 -10.43 0.04
N ASP A 70 2.82 -10.45 0.69
CA ASP A 70 1.54 -10.75 0.06
C ASP A 70 1.15 -9.64 -0.92
N ILE A 71 1.33 -8.38 -0.52
CA ILE A 71 1.16 -7.21 -1.39
C ILE A 71 2.07 -7.30 -2.62
N ILE A 72 3.35 -7.63 -2.44
CA ILE A 72 4.30 -7.78 -3.56
C ILE A 72 3.84 -8.88 -4.51
N SER A 73 3.46 -10.05 -3.98
CA SER A 73 2.96 -11.17 -4.78
C SER A 73 1.70 -10.79 -5.55
N TYR A 74 0.77 -10.10 -4.91
CA TYR A 74 -0.45 -9.59 -5.54
C TYR A 74 -0.12 -8.65 -6.71
N LEU A 75 0.71 -7.64 -6.49
CA LEU A 75 1.07 -6.65 -7.52
C LEU A 75 1.80 -7.31 -8.70
N GLN A 76 2.73 -8.23 -8.43
CA GLN A 76 3.44 -8.98 -9.48
C GLN A 76 2.51 -9.86 -10.30
N ASN A 77 1.48 -10.46 -9.69
CA ASN A 77 0.52 -11.27 -10.44
C ASN A 77 -0.47 -10.41 -11.23
N LYS A 78 -0.84 -9.23 -10.71
CA LYS A 78 -1.79 -8.33 -11.35
C LYS A 78 -1.22 -7.56 -12.54
N PHE A 79 0.04 -7.13 -12.46
CA PHE A 79 0.69 -6.24 -13.43
C PHE A 79 1.86 -6.91 -14.17
N LYS A 80 1.81 -8.24 -14.28
CA LYS A 80 2.75 -9.06 -15.05
C LYS A 80 2.69 -8.76 -16.54
#